data_AF-A0A968PQA0-F1
#
_entry.id   AF-A0A968PQA0-F1
#
_cell.length_a   1.000
_cell.length_b   1.000
_cell.length_c   1.000
_cell.angle_alpha   90.00
_cell.angle_beta   90.00
_cell.angle_gamma   90.00
#
_symmetry.space_group_name_H-M   'P 1'
#
loop_
_entity.id
_entity.type
_entity.pdbx_description
1 polymer ?
#
loop_
_entity_poly.entity_id
_entity_poly.type
_entity_poly.pdbx_seq_one_letter_code
_entity_poly.pdbx_strand_id
1 'polypeptide(L)'
;MTDQPERSPQEQPCSILTSRSQYRPCHIRVPDLEKPLAAIAFNGNYYSLFKVVEDVQQAKQIIVRLSHRGDSTIITKSLKGYGLWVLEPEGYIA
;
A
#
# COMPACT_ATOMS: atom_id res chain seq x y z
N MET A 1 -5.09 -36.07 -13.29
CA MET A 1 -6.12 -35.05 -13.00
C MET A 1 -5.67 -34.39 -11.71
N THR A 2 -4.80 -33.39 -11.84
CA THR A 2 -4.03 -32.87 -10.71
C THR A 2 -4.86 -31.78 -10.04
N ASP A 3 -5.32 -32.06 -8.83
CA ASP A 3 -5.85 -31.08 -7.88
C ASP A 3 -4.85 -29.92 -7.76
N GLN A 4 -5.25 -28.74 -8.24
CA GLN A 4 -4.57 -27.50 -7.85
C GLN A 4 -5.11 -27.13 -6.47
N PRO A 5 -4.26 -26.86 -5.47
CA PRO A 5 -4.75 -26.43 -4.17
C PRO A 5 -5.44 -25.08 -4.35
N GLU A 6 -6.72 -25.01 -3.98
CA GLU A 6 -7.44 -23.76 -3.76
C GLU A 6 -6.55 -22.84 -2.92
N ARG A 7 -6.17 -21.69 -3.47
CA ARG A 7 -5.44 -20.68 -2.70
C ARG A 7 -6.28 -20.34 -1.48
N SER A 8 -5.80 -20.71 -0.30
CA SER A 8 -6.27 -20.17 0.96
C SER A 8 -6.28 -18.63 0.84
N PRO A 9 -7.18 -17.90 1.54
CA PRO A 9 -7.09 -16.45 1.59
C PRO A 9 -5.75 -16.12 2.25
N GLN A 10 -4.73 -15.88 1.43
CA GLN A 10 -3.41 -15.54 1.91
C GLN A 10 -3.58 -14.19 2.57
N GLU A 11 -3.44 -14.15 3.89
CA GLU A 11 -3.16 -12.94 4.64
C GLU A 11 -1.88 -12.35 4.04
N GLN A 12 -2.02 -11.54 2.98
CA GLN A 12 -0.90 -10.83 2.39
C GLN A 12 -0.30 -9.99 3.52
N PRO A 13 0.96 -10.22 3.92
CA PRO A 13 1.53 -9.55 5.07
C PRO A 13 1.61 -8.05 4.77
N CYS A 14 0.70 -7.27 5.36
CA CYS A 14 0.73 -5.82 5.26
C CYS A 14 1.89 -5.30 6.11
N SER A 15 2.89 -4.70 5.46
CA SER A 15 4.04 -4.13 6.15
C SER A 15 3.65 -2.83 6.85
N ILE A 16 3.97 -2.71 8.14
CA ILE A 16 3.79 -1.47 8.91
C ILE A 16 5.14 -0.80 9.11
N LEU A 17 5.32 0.38 8.52
CA LEU A 17 6.52 1.20 8.62
C LEU A 17 6.32 2.27 9.71
N THR A 18 7.05 2.14 10.81
CA THR A 18 6.92 3.02 11.97
C THR A 18 7.94 4.16 11.99
N SER A 19 8.97 4.09 11.14
CA SER A 19 10.01 5.11 11.01
C SER A 19 10.05 5.68 9.60
N ARG A 20 10.30 7.00 9.51
CA ARG A 20 10.51 7.70 8.24
C ARG A 20 11.75 7.20 7.48
N SER A 21 12.72 6.60 8.15
CA SER A 21 13.91 6.03 7.51
C SER A 21 13.64 4.76 6.70
N GLN A 22 12.50 4.09 6.91
CA GLN A 22 12.16 2.84 6.21
C GLN A 22 11.69 3.06 4.78
N TYR A 23 11.33 4.28 4.40
CA TYR A 23 10.77 4.58 3.09
C TYR A 23 11.17 5.98 2.62
N ARG A 24 11.14 6.19 1.30
CA ARG A 24 11.45 7.49 0.71
C ARG A 24 10.17 8.13 0.15
N PRO A 25 9.76 9.31 0.62
CA PRO A 25 8.65 10.05 0.02
C PRO A 25 8.99 10.49 -1.40
N CYS A 26 8.01 10.47 -2.29
CA CYS A 26 8.18 10.88 -3.67
C CYS A 26 6.84 11.29 -4.30
N HIS A 27 6.90 11.72 -5.56
CA HIS A 27 5.73 11.78 -6.42
C HIS A 27 5.94 10.83 -7.59
N ILE A 28 4.88 10.16 -8.01
CA ILE A 28 4.90 9.25 -9.15
C ILE A 28 3.85 9.65 -10.17
N ARG A 29 4.08 9.31 -11.43
CA ARG A 29 3.04 9.23 -12.46
C ARG A 29 2.59 7.78 -12.59
N VAL A 30 1.31 7.61 -12.87
CA VAL A 30 0.68 6.33 -13.23
C VAL A 30 0.05 6.55 -14.61
N PRO A 31 0.20 5.63 -15.58
CA PRO A 31 -0.23 5.85 -16.97
C PRO A 31 -1.69 6.30 -17.12
N ASP A 32 -2.58 5.80 -16.28
CA ASP A 32 -4.02 6.08 -16.33
C ASP A 32 -4.43 7.40 -15.66
N LEU A 33 -3.48 8.12 -15.05
CA LEU A 33 -3.75 9.33 -14.29
C LEU A 33 -2.97 10.53 -14.85
N GLU A 34 -3.70 11.61 -15.13
CA GLU A 34 -3.10 12.84 -15.67
C GLU A 34 -2.17 13.54 -14.68
N LYS A 35 -2.47 13.44 -13.38
CA LYS A 35 -1.76 14.16 -12.31
C LYS A 35 -0.85 13.22 -11.53
N PRO A 36 0.35 13.67 -11.12
CA PRO A 36 1.19 12.92 -10.21
C PRO A 36 0.51 12.65 -8.87
N LEU A 37 0.80 11.47 -8.30
CA LEU A 37 0.33 11.06 -6.99
C LEU A 37 1.42 11.24 -5.94
N ALA A 38 1.02 11.62 -4.72
CA ALA A 38 1.89 11.52 -3.56
C ALA A 38 2.13 10.04 -3.25
N ALA A 39 3.40 9.65 -3.09
CA ALA A 39 3.79 8.26 -2.96
C ALA A 39 4.96 8.06 -1.99
N ILE A 40 5.22 6.79 -1.68
CA ILE A 40 6.43 6.33 -1.02
C ILE A 40 7.12 5.27 -1.87
N ALA A 41 8.45 5.28 -1.87
CA ALA A 41 9.26 4.20 -2.38
C ALA A 41 9.67 3.29 -1.21
N PHE A 42 9.40 1.99 -1.35
CA PHE A 42 9.74 0.95 -0.38
C PHE A 42 10.11 -0.33 -1.11
N ASN A 43 11.27 -0.92 -0.77
CA ASN A 43 11.79 -2.14 -1.39
C ASN A 43 11.75 -2.14 -2.93
N GLY A 44 12.11 -1.02 -3.55
CA GLY A 44 12.15 -0.89 -5.01
C GLY A 44 10.78 -0.68 -5.68
N ASN A 45 9.69 -0.70 -4.92
CA ASN A 45 8.33 -0.48 -5.41
C ASN A 45 7.80 0.90 -5.01
N TYR A 46 6.80 1.38 -5.74
CA TYR A 46 6.10 2.63 -5.44
C TYR A 46 4.69 2.36 -4.93
N TYR A 47 4.33 3.06 -3.87
CA TYR A 47 3.00 2.97 -3.28
C TYR A 47 2.38 4.37 -3.20
N SER A 48 1.20 4.56 -3.78
CA SER A 48 0.47 5.82 -3.74
C SER A 48 -0.33 5.96 -2.45
N LEU A 49 -0.55 7.20 -1.99
CA LEU A 49 -1.36 7.45 -0.80
C LEU A 49 -2.84 7.20 -1.11
N PHE A 50 -3.41 6.17 -0.49
CA PHE A 50 -4.84 5.88 -0.60
C PHE A 50 -5.67 6.68 0.42
N LYS A 51 -5.26 6.64 1.70
CA LYS A 51 -5.98 7.34 2.78
C LYS A 51 -5.11 7.52 4.01
N VAL A 52 -5.42 8.54 4.82
CA VAL A 52 -4.91 8.67 6.20
C VAL A 52 -6.08 8.50 7.16
N VAL A 53 -5.88 7.69 8.21
CA VAL A 53 -6.86 7.46 9.28
C VAL A 53 -6.20 7.59 10.64
N GLU A 54 -6.91 8.09 11.65
CA GLU A 54 -6.34 8.27 12.99
C GLU A 54 -6.29 6.96 13.79
N ASP A 55 -7.28 6.08 13.57
CA ASP A 55 -7.44 4.85 14.32
C ASP A 55 -6.82 3.62 13.63
N VAL A 56 -6.15 2.78 14.43
CA VAL A 56 -5.47 1.58 13.95
C VAL A 56 -6.44 0.47 13.56
N GLN A 57 -7.60 0.37 14.20
CA GLN A 57 -8.61 -0.64 13.83
C GLN A 57 -9.25 -0.29 12.50
N GLN A 58 -9.55 0.99 12.28
CA GLN A 58 -10.00 1.49 10.99
C GLN A 58 -8.97 1.25 9.89
N ALA A 59 -7.68 1.50 10.16
CA ALA A 59 -6.58 1.20 9.24
C ALA A 59 -6.60 -0.29 8.84
N LYS A 60 -6.65 -1.19 9.82
CA LYS A 60 -6.70 -2.64 9.60
C LYS A 60 -7.92 -3.06 8.77
N GLN A 61 -9.11 -2.57 9.09
CA GLN A 61 -10.34 -2.88 8.35
C GLN A 61 -10.26 -2.45 6.88
N ILE A 62 -9.66 -1.29 6.59
CA ILE A 62 -9.48 -0.84 5.22
C ILE A 62 -8.47 -1.73 4.48
N ILE A 63 -7.33 -2.04 5.12
CA ILE A 63 -6.29 -2.88 4.51
C ILE A 63 -6.77 -4.30 4.24
N VAL A 64 -7.56 -4.90 5.13
CA VAL A 64 -8.17 -6.22 4.89
C VAL A 64 -9.06 -6.18 3.65
N ARG A 65 -9.87 -5.14 3.49
CA ARG A 65 -10.74 -4.99 2.30
C ARG A 65 -9.96 -4.79 1.01
N LEU A 66 -8.86 -4.02 1.05
CA LEU A 66 -7.96 -3.85 -0.10
C LEU A 66 -7.27 -5.17 -0.44
N SER A 67 -6.78 -5.89 0.56
CA SER A 67 -6.12 -7.19 0.38
C SER A 67 -7.06 -8.24 -0.21
N HIS A 68 -8.33 -8.27 0.19
CA HIS A 68 -9.35 -9.14 -0.40
C HIS A 68 -9.63 -8.84 -1.90
N ARG A 69 -9.31 -7.63 -2.38
CA ARG A 69 -9.40 -7.27 -3.80
C ARG A 69 -8.13 -7.61 -4.58
N GLY A 70 -7.10 -8.09 -3.88
CA GLY A 70 -5.79 -8.39 -4.46
C GLY A 70 -4.80 -7.22 -4.38
N ASP A 71 -5.15 -6.11 -3.72
CA ASP A 71 -4.25 -4.97 -3.60
C ASP A 71 -3.10 -5.27 -2.63
N SER A 72 -1.88 -4.97 -3.06
CA SER A 72 -0.70 -4.97 -2.17
C SER A 72 -0.60 -3.64 -1.44
N THR A 73 -0.51 -3.68 -0.11
CA THR A 73 -0.63 -2.47 0.71
C THR A 73 0.42 -2.36 1.81
N ILE A 74 0.72 -1.12 2.18
CA ILE A 74 1.62 -0.75 3.27
C ILE A 74 0.92 0.25 4.19
N ILE A 75 1.22 0.17 5.49
CA ILE A 75 0.83 1.20 6.46
C ILE A 75 2.08 1.98 6.88
N THR A 76 2.02 3.31 6.90
CA THR A 76 3.00 4.13 7.62
C THR A 76 2.36 4.71 8.88
N LYS A 77 3.05 4.65 10.02
CA LYS A 77 2.65 5.41 11.22
C LYS A 77 3.24 6.81 11.18
N SER A 78 2.44 7.81 11.52
CA SER A 78 2.85 9.21 11.66
C SER A 78 2.16 9.86 12.87
N LEU A 79 2.55 11.09 13.21
CA LEU A 79 1.87 11.88 14.25
C LEU A 79 0.41 12.19 13.89
N LYS A 80 0.05 12.17 12.60
CA LYS A 80 -1.31 12.42 12.09
C LYS A 80 -2.15 11.15 11.97
N GLY A 81 -1.65 10.01 12.47
CA GLY A 81 -2.27 8.70 12.32
C GLY A 81 -1.56 7.80 11.31
N TYR A 82 -2.32 6.91 10.70
CA TYR A 82 -1.90 5.82 9.83
C TYR A 82 -2.16 6.15 8.36
N GLY A 83 -1.10 6.29 7.58
CA GLY A 83 -1.18 6.38 6.12
C GLY A 83 -1.29 5.00 5.51
N LEU A 84 -2.28 4.78 4.66
CA LEU A 84 -2.52 3.56 3.90
C LEU A 84 -2.06 3.79 2.47
N TRP A 85 -1.19 2.90 1.98
CA TRP A 85 -0.55 3.04 0.69
C TRP A 85 -0.80 1.80 -0.16
N VAL A 86 -1.12 1.99 -1.44
CA VAL A 86 -1.44 0.92 -2.39
C VAL A 86 -0.35 0.86 -3.44
N LEU A 87 0.10 -0.35 -3.78
CA LEU A 87 1.12 -0.59 -4.80
C LEU A 87 0.63 -0.06 -6.15
N GLU A 88 1.50 0.69 -6.84
CA GLU A 88 1.30 1.12 -8.21
C GLU A 88 2.33 0.41 -9.11
N PRO A 89 2.00 -0.75 -9.71
CA PRO A 89 2.97 -1.55 -10.47
C PRO A 89 3.56 -0.82 -11.68
N GLU A 90 2.77 0.10 -12.26
CA GLU A 90 3.16 0.90 -13.42
C GLU A 90 3.64 2.31 -13.03
N GLY A 91 3.74 2.57 -11.72
CA GLY A 91 4.19 3.85 -11.20
C GLY A 91 5.66 4.12 -11.52
N TYR A 92 5.97 5.34 -11.91
CA TYR A 92 7.35 5.81 -12.10
C TYR A 92 7.53 7.21 -11.53
N ILE A 93 8.75 7.56 -11.14
CA ILE A 93 9.06 8.89 -10.57
C ILE A 93 8.66 9.98 -11.55
N ALA A 94 7.89 10.95 -11.04
CA ALA A 94 7.39 12.11 -11.79
C ALA A 94 8.47 13.15 -12.08
#